data_AF-A0A929ZKA0-F1
#
_entry.id   AF-A0A929ZKA0-F1
#
_cell.length_a   1.000
_cell.length_b   1.000
_cell.length_c   1.000
_cell.angle_alpha   90.00
_cell.angle_beta   90.00
_cell.angle_gamma   90.00
#
_symmetry.space_group_name_H-M   'P 1'
#
loop_
_entity.id
_entity.type
_entity.pdbx_description
1 polymer ?
#
loop_
_entity_poly.entity_id
_entity_poly.type
_entity_poly.pdbx_seq_one_letter_code
_entity_poly.pdbx_strand_id
1 'polypeptide(L)'
;MEGKMKNYVKLGLSSLMAVSLVACSPGNKEDSAKKQENVKVTYKEGTYTGTGTGYNGPINLKVTFTKDGISEIDYSDNKETNHIGTPAFDLLVADAKEANGAGIDVISGATFTSVGFKNALIDAAKQAEASDLDGFKKNTVVHTAGEAIEKTTDVVVVGAGGAGMATAVQSAQNGNSVVVLEVNSEIGGNTVASGGQFQSAQSYLVWDPADPDATTGVYKGVTYNKVHNATGNIKVLKEILNWNENEFDSKYFDKTPFVAGDIETLSHAGVHAEYLSTLKELKSEIQAYLNWAQPQLDAGKAEGEITLFSTPNLHIFQTYYGGLR
;
A
#
# COMPACT_ATOMS: atom_id res chain seq x y z
N MET A 1 1.73 11.31 41.96
CA MET A 1 0.84 10.28 41.38
C MET A 1 0.99 10.12 39.86
N GLU A 2 1.87 10.87 39.19
CA GLU A 2 2.03 10.82 37.71
C GLU A 2 2.94 9.69 37.17
N GLY A 3 3.85 9.14 37.99
CA GLY A 3 4.76 8.07 37.56
C GLY A 3 4.11 6.69 37.40
N LYS A 4 3.02 6.41 38.13
CA LYS A 4 2.31 5.12 38.04
C LYS A 4 1.35 5.06 36.85
N MET A 5 0.79 6.19 36.42
CA MET A 5 -0.22 6.25 35.35
C MET A 5 0.36 5.97 33.95
N LYS A 6 1.64 6.34 33.71
CA LYS A 6 2.32 6.09 32.43
C LYS A 6 2.63 4.60 32.16
N ASN A 7 2.76 3.78 33.20
CA ASN A 7 2.97 2.33 33.04
C ASN A 7 1.66 1.58 32.75
N TYR A 8 0.52 2.06 33.27
CA TYR A 8 -0.78 1.45 32.98
C TYR A 8 -1.28 1.73 31.56
N VAL A 9 -0.90 2.85 30.94
CA VAL A 9 -1.25 3.16 29.54
C VAL A 9 -0.46 2.29 28.55
N LYS A 10 0.82 1.98 28.83
CA LYS A 10 1.61 1.04 28.01
C LYS A 10 1.13 -0.41 28.15
N LEU A 11 0.63 -0.82 29.33
CA LEU A 11 0.05 -2.15 29.54
C LEU A 11 -1.38 -2.27 28.97
N GLY A 12 -2.14 -1.16 28.92
CA GLY A 12 -3.48 -1.10 28.35
C GLY A 12 -3.49 -1.20 26.82
N LEU A 13 -2.49 -0.64 26.15
CA LEU A 13 -2.39 -0.68 24.68
C LEU A 13 -1.88 -2.04 24.17
N SER A 14 -0.98 -2.72 24.91
CA SER A 14 -0.55 -4.08 24.57
C SER A 14 -1.63 -5.14 24.86
N SER A 15 -2.49 -4.90 25.86
CA SER A 15 -3.62 -5.78 26.16
C SER A 15 -4.79 -5.59 25.19
N LEU A 16 -5.02 -4.39 24.62
CA LEU A 16 -6.02 -4.22 23.55
C LEU A 16 -5.61 -4.91 22.23
N MET A 17 -4.32 -4.91 21.86
CA MET A 17 -3.82 -5.70 20.72
C MET A 17 -3.85 -7.21 20.97
N ALA A 18 -3.68 -7.65 22.22
CA ALA A 18 -3.82 -9.06 22.58
C ALA A 18 -5.30 -9.53 22.55
N VAL A 19 -6.26 -8.66 22.88
CA VAL A 19 -7.69 -9.01 22.84
C VAL A 19 -8.24 -9.10 21.42
N SER A 20 -7.67 -8.38 20.44
CA SER A 20 -8.00 -8.62 19.01
C SER A 20 -7.38 -9.90 18.45
N LEU A 21 -6.37 -10.49 19.11
CA LEU A 21 -5.79 -11.78 18.76
C LEU A 21 -6.49 -12.98 19.41
N VAL A 22 -7.25 -12.78 20.50
CA VAL A 22 -7.99 -13.86 21.21
C VAL A 22 -9.40 -14.07 20.63
N ALA A 23 -9.88 -13.20 19.74
CA ALA A 23 -11.10 -13.46 18.96
C ALA A 23 -10.90 -14.57 17.90
N CYS A 24 -9.66 -14.98 17.65
CA CYS A 24 -9.30 -16.14 16.83
C CYS A 24 -8.54 -17.18 17.68
N SER A 25 -9.14 -17.64 18.77
CA SER A 25 -8.77 -18.94 19.33
C SER A 25 -9.74 -19.99 18.76
N PRO A 26 -9.25 -21.13 18.21
CA PRO A 26 -10.10 -22.18 17.70
C PRO A 26 -10.75 -22.88 18.90
N GLY A 27 -11.92 -22.37 19.31
CA GLY A 27 -12.87 -23.25 19.96
C GLY A 27 -13.12 -24.39 18.98
N ASN A 28 -12.85 -25.63 19.41
CA ASN A 28 -13.16 -26.87 18.71
C ASN A 28 -14.54 -26.78 18.06
N LYS A 29 -14.59 -26.27 16.83
CA LYS A 29 -15.66 -26.51 15.88
C LYS A 29 -15.09 -27.63 15.03
N GLU A 30 -15.38 -28.85 15.46
CA GLU A 30 -15.43 -29.97 14.54
C GLU A 30 -16.20 -29.52 13.30
N ASP A 31 -15.42 -29.28 12.25
CA ASP A 31 -15.69 -29.73 10.90
C ASP A 31 -17.17 -29.87 10.56
N SER A 32 -17.77 -28.75 10.18
CA SER A 32 -19.06 -28.73 9.48
C SER A 32 -18.97 -27.95 8.17
N ALA A 33 -17.78 -27.93 7.55
CA ALA A 33 -17.70 -27.79 6.11
C ALA A 33 -18.17 -29.14 5.53
N LYS A 34 -19.46 -29.28 5.25
CA LYS A 34 -19.91 -30.35 4.35
C LYS A 34 -19.05 -30.22 3.09
N LYS A 35 -18.19 -31.21 2.83
CA LYS A 35 -17.52 -31.37 1.52
C LYS A 35 -18.62 -31.30 0.46
N GLN A 36 -18.75 -30.15 -0.18
CA GLN A 36 -19.55 -30.04 -1.37
C GLN A 36 -18.72 -30.73 -2.45
N GLU A 37 -19.11 -31.95 -2.83
CA GLU A 37 -18.47 -32.61 -3.96
C GLU A 37 -18.67 -31.75 -5.20
N ASN A 38 -17.59 -31.53 -5.95
CA ASN A 38 -17.66 -30.84 -7.23
C ASN A 38 -18.60 -31.63 -8.15
N VAL A 39 -19.50 -30.91 -8.82
CA VAL A 39 -20.42 -31.51 -9.77
C VAL A 39 -19.73 -31.68 -11.11
N LYS A 40 -20.07 -32.76 -11.82
CA LYS A 40 -19.52 -32.98 -13.17
C LYS A 40 -20.13 -31.97 -14.14
N VAL A 41 -19.29 -31.12 -14.72
CA VAL A 41 -19.66 -30.18 -15.78
C VAL A 41 -19.06 -30.68 -17.09
N THR A 42 -19.84 -30.59 -18.16
CA THR A 42 -19.39 -30.90 -19.52
C THR A 42 -19.51 -29.69 -20.42
N TYR A 43 -18.71 -29.64 -21.47
CA TYR A 43 -18.60 -28.50 -22.37
C TYR A 43 -18.65 -28.95 -23.82
N LYS A 44 -19.00 -28.00 -24.69
CA LYS A 44 -18.66 -28.09 -26.09
C LYS A 44 -17.17 -27.84 -26.24
N GLU A 45 -16.48 -28.83 -26.80
CA GLU A 45 -15.03 -28.77 -26.96
C GLU A 45 -14.61 -27.62 -27.87
N GLY A 46 -13.54 -26.94 -27.47
CA GLY A 46 -12.99 -25.82 -28.24
C GLY A 46 -12.33 -24.79 -27.35
N THR A 47 -11.85 -23.74 -28.01
CA THR A 47 -11.20 -22.60 -27.34
C THR A 47 -12.09 -21.38 -27.43
N TYR A 48 -12.37 -20.76 -26.28
CA TYR A 48 -13.29 -19.64 -26.13
C TYR A 48 -12.58 -18.49 -25.41
N THR A 49 -12.90 -17.26 -25.78
CA THR A 49 -12.36 -16.06 -25.13
C THR A 49 -13.42 -15.48 -24.22
N GLY A 50 -13.22 -15.60 -22.91
CA GLY A 50 -14.07 -14.96 -21.91
C GLY A 50 -13.43 -13.68 -21.38
N THR A 51 -14.27 -12.72 -21.00
CA THR A 51 -13.79 -11.40 -20.52
C THR A 51 -14.32 -11.08 -19.13
N GLY A 52 -13.46 -10.52 -18.28
CA GLY A 52 -13.82 -10.00 -16.96
C GLY A 52 -13.07 -8.70 -16.65
N THR A 53 -13.60 -7.90 -15.74
CA THR A 53 -12.97 -6.63 -15.34
C THR A 53 -11.94 -6.88 -14.23
N GLY A 54 -10.66 -6.64 -14.55
CA GLY A 54 -9.55 -6.62 -13.60
C GLY A 54 -9.33 -5.25 -12.96
N TYR A 55 -8.16 -5.03 -12.36
CA TYR A 55 -7.81 -3.80 -11.66
C TYR A 55 -7.54 -2.64 -12.62
N ASN A 56 -6.73 -2.88 -13.65
CA ASN A 56 -6.29 -1.83 -14.60
C ASN A 56 -7.04 -1.88 -15.96
N GLY A 57 -7.97 -2.81 -16.11
CA GLY A 57 -8.71 -3.00 -17.35
C GLY A 57 -9.26 -4.41 -17.50
N PRO A 58 -9.71 -4.79 -18.72
CA PRO A 58 -10.22 -6.13 -18.97
C PRO A 58 -9.10 -7.18 -18.87
N ILE A 59 -9.50 -8.37 -18.40
CA ILE A 59 -8.74 -9.62 -18.44
C ILE A 59 -9.48 -10.50 -19.46
N ASN A 60 -8.80 -10.86 -20.56
CA ASN A 60 -9.32 -11.76 -21.59
C ASN A 60 -8.64 -13.11 -21.44
N LEU A 61 -9.40 -14.12 -21.03
CA LEU A 61 -8.92 -15.49 -20.90
C LEU A 61 -9.27 -16.28 -22.14
N LYS A 62 -8.27 -16.85 -22.81
CA LYS A 62 -8.46 -17.83 -23.87
C LYS A 62 -8.43 -19.22 -23.23
N VAL A 63 -9.61 -19.82 -23.07
CA VAL A 63 -9.81 -21.08 -22.33
C VAL A 63 -10.11 -22.20 -23.30
N THR A 64 -9.33 -23.29 -23.22
CA THR A 64 -9.54 -24.50 -24.02
C THR A 64 -10.24 -25.57 -23.19
N PHE A 65 -11.51 -25.83 -23.51
CA PHE A 65 -12.33 -26.86 -22.88
C PHE A 65 -12.22 -28.19 -23.64
N THR A 66 -12.06 -29.28 -22.90
CA THR A 66 -12.37 -30.63 -23.36
C THR A 66 -13.83 -30.94 -23.02
N LYS A 67 -14.32 -32.12 -23.40
CA LYS A 67 -15.70 -32.52 -23.09
C LYS A 67 -16.04 -32.43 -21.60
N ASP A 68 -15.06 -32.66 -20.72
CA ASP A 68 -15.25 -32.83 -19.29
C ASP A 68 -14.28 -32.01 -18.42
N GLY A 69 -13.53 -31.07 -18.98
CA GLY A 69 -12.53 -30.32 -18.23
C GLY A 69 -11.98 -29.08 -18.93
N ILE A 70 -11.08 -28.40 -18.22
CA ILE A 70 -10.28 -27.28 -18.74
C ILE A 70 -8.85 -27.77 -18.95
N SER A 71 -8.37 -27.72 -20.19
CA SER A 71 -7.00 -28.15 -20.54
C SER A 71 -6.00 -26.99 -20.46
N GLU A 72 -6.42 -25.80 -20.87
CA GLU A 72 -5.57 -24.61 -20.99
C GLU A 72 -6.35 -23.35 -20.65
N ILE A 73 -5.66 -22.40 -20.01
CA ILE A 73 -6.12 -21.04 -19.77
C ILE A 73 -4.93 -20.14 -20.10
N ASP A 74 -5.02 -19.41 -21.21
CA ASP A 74 -4.06 -18.37 -21.58
C ASP A 74 -4.60 -17.02 -21.10
N TYR A 75 -3.79 -16.34 -20.29
CA TYR A 75 -4.07 -15.06 -19.66
C TYR A 75 -3.17 -13.92 -20.19
N SER A 76 -2.48 -14.12 -21.32
CA SER A 76 -1.54 -13.15 -21.87
C SER A 76 -2.15 -11.79 -22.26
N ASP A 77 -3.47 -11.74 -22.50
CA ASP A 77 -4.21 -10.51 -22.77
C ASP A 77 -4.88 -9.96 -21.50
N ASN A 78 -4.09 -9.22 -20.72
CA ASN A 78 -4.56 -8.51 -19.54
C ASN A 78 -3.77 -7.21 -19.34
N LYS A 79 -4.23 -6.35 -18.41
CA LYS A 79 -3.57 -5.08 -18.06
C LYS A 79 -3.10 -5.01 -16.62
N GLU A 80 -3.06 -6.13 -15.91
CA GLU A 80 -2.78 -6.14 -14.48
C GLU A 80 -1.37 -5.66 -14.15
N THR A 81 -1.19 -5.11 -12.96
CA THR A 81 0.12 -4.62 -12.52
C THR A 81 1.06 -5.80 -12.29
N ASN A 82 2.22 -5.79 -12.95
CA ASN A 82 3.30 -6.76 -12.72
C ASN A 82 3.64 -6.82 -11.22
N HIS A 83 3.91 -8.02 -10.72
CA HIS A 83 4.23 -8.30 -9.30
C HIS A 83 3.09 -8.04 -8.29
N ILE A 84 1.90 -7.60 -8.75
CA ILE A 84 0.72 -7.46 -7.89
C ILE A 84 -0.38 -8.41 -8.35
N GLY A 85 -0.90 -8.20 -9.55
CA GLY A 85 -1.98 -9.04 -10.10
C GLY A 85 -1.44 -10.27 -10.84
N THR A 86 -0.30 -10.13 -11.52
CA THR A 86 0.27 -11.22 -12.33
C THR A 86 0.59 -12.50 -11.55
N PRO A 87 1.12 -12.46 -10.31
CA PRO A 87 1.46 -13.69 -9.58
C PRO A 87 0.23 -14.50 -9.17
N ALA A 88 -0.96 -13.87 -9.16
CA ALA A 88 -2.21 -14.56 -8.84
C ALA A 88 -2.68 -15.50 -9.96
N PHE A 89 -2.32 -15.23 -11.22
CA PHE A 89 -2.85 -16.01 -12.35
C PHE A 89 -2.44 -17.48 -12.30
N ASP A 90 -1.18 -17.79 -11.98
CA ASP A 90 -0.73 -19.18 -11.95
C ASP A 90 -1.47 -20.01 -10.89
N LEU A 91 -1.71 -19.41 -9.71
CA LEU A 91 -2.49 -20.02 -8.64
C LEU A 91 -3.95 -20.22 -9.06
N LEU A 92 -4.58 -19.19 -9.63
CA LEU A 92 -5.97 -19.25 -10.08
C LEU A 92 -6.17 -20.25 -11.23
N VAL A 93 -5.20 -20.37 -12.15
CA VAL A 93 -5.23 -21.34 -13.25
C VAL A 93 -5.12 -22.76 -12.73
N ALA A 94 -4.23 -23.01 -11.76
CA ALA A 94 -4.10 -24.32 -11.13
C ALA A 94 -5.42 -24.74 -10.47
N ASP A 95 -5.98 -23.88 -9.61
CA ASP A 95 -7.23 -24.16 -8.90
C ASP A 95 -8.41 -24.30 -9.86
N ALA A 96 -8.50 -23.47 -10.91
CA ALA A 96 -9.58 -23.56 -11.89
C ALA A 96 -9.58 -24.90 -12.64
N LYS A 97 -8.39 -25.37 -13.03
CA LYS A 97 -8.23 -26.66 -13.73
C LYS A 97 -8.55 -27.83 -12.81
N GLU A 98 -8.05 -27.81 -11.58
CA GLU A 98 -8.31 -28.87 -10.59
C GLU A 98 -9.78 -28.93 -10.20
N ALA A 99 -10.40 -27.78 -9.92
CA ALA A 99 -11.82 -27.68 -9.62
C ALA A 99 -12.70 -28.06 -10.83
N ASN A 100 -12.18 -27.91 -12.06
CA ASN A 100 -13.00 -27.78 -13.26
C ASN A 100 -14.13 -26.77 -13.03
N GLY A 101 -13.76 -25.57 -12.56
CA GLY A 101 -14.67 -24.65 -11.92
C GLY A 101 -14.13 -23.25 -11.71
N ALA A 102 -15.04 -22.32 -11.45
CA ALA A 102 -14.74 -20.92 -11.12
C ALA A 102 -15.10 -20.56 -9.67
N GLY A 103 -15.42 -21.54 -8.82
CA GLY A 103 -15.70 -21.35 -7.39
C GLY A 103 -14.45 -21.26 -6.51
N ILE A 104 -13.30 -21.03 -7.12
CA ILE A 104 -11.96 -20.99 -6.49
C ILE A 104 -11.78 -19.75 -5.60
N ASP A 105 -10.83 -19.82 -4.67
CA ASP A 105 -10.55 -18.75 -3.74
C ASP A 105 -9.93 -17.51 -4.43
N VAL A 106 -10.06 -16.36 -3.77
CA VAL A 106 -9.37 -15.14 -4.20
C VAL A 106 -7.98 -15.10 -3.60
N ILE A 107 -7.01 -14.61 -4.36
CA ILE A 107 -5.63 -14.48 -3.89
C ILE A 107 -5.44 -13.19 -3.09
N SER A 108 -4.89 -13.30 -1.88
CA SER A 108 -4.56 -12.16 -1.02
C SER A 108 -3.70 -11.13 -1.76
N GLY A 109 -4.11 -9.86 -1.70
CA GLY A 109 -3.45 -8.76 -2.41
C GLY A 109 -3.87 -8.60 -3.88
N ALA A 110 -4.62 -9.55 -4.45
CA ALA A 110 -5.02 -9.55 -5.87
C ALA A 110 -6.54 -9.78 -6.04
N THR A 111 -7.37 -9.18 -5.18
CA THR A 111 -8.83 -9.38 -5.16
C THR A 111 -9.49 -9.05 -6.49
N PHE A 112 -9.22 -7.87 -7.06
CA PHE A 112 -9.83 -7.44 -8.33
C PHE A 112 -9.38 -8.33 -9.50
N THR A 113 -8.10 -8.69 -9.53
CA THR A 113 -7.56 -9.65 -10.49
C THR A 113 -8.26 -11.00 -10.39
N SER A 114 -8.42 -11.53 -9.17
CA SER A 114 -9.05 -12.83 -8.92
C SER A 114 -10.52 -12.83 -9.33
N VAL A 115 -11.27 -11.78 -8.99
CA VAL A 115 -12.68 -11.66 -9.39
C VAL A 115 -12.81 -11.49 -10.90
N GLY A 116 -11.95 -10.68 -11.53
CA GLY A 116 -11.90 -10.50 -12.98
C GLY A 116 -11.61 -11.81 -13.72
N PHE A 117 -10.62 -12.58 -13.25
CA PHE A 117 -10.30 -13.92 -13.77
C PHE A 117 -11.50 -14.87 -13.65
N LYS A 118 -12.12 -14.96 -12.46
CA LYS A 118 -13.29 -15.83 -12.24
C LYS A 118 -14.44 -15.46 -13.17
N ASN A 119 -14.71 -14.17 -13.36
CA ASN A 119 -15.75 -13.69 -14.27
C ASN A 119 -15.43 -14.01 -15.74
N ALA A 120 -14.18 -13.82 -16.18
CA ALA A 120 -13.74 -14.19 -17.52
C ALA A 120 -13.87 -15.69 -17.77
N LEU A 121 -13.52 -16.52 -16.78
CA LEU A 121 -13.65 -17.96 -16.87
C LEU A 121 -15.12 -18.42 -16.93
N ILE A 122 -16.02 -17.80 -16.15
CA ILE A 122 -17.47 -18.04 -16.20
C ILE A 122 -18.04 -17.66 -17.58
N ASP A 123 -17.58 -16.53 -18.14
CA ASP A 123 -18.01 -16.10 -19.48
C ASP A 123 -17.55 -17.09 -20.56
N ALA A 124 -16.30 -17.54 -20.52
CA ALA A 124 -15.79 -18.57 -21.43
C ALA A 124 -16.59 -19.89 -21.31
N ALA A 125 -16.88 -20.35 -20.09
CA ALA A 125 -17.67 -21.56 -19.85
C ALA A 125 -19.11 -21.43 -20.38
N LYS A 126 -19.72 -20.24 -20.29
CA LYS A 126 -21.03 -19.96 -20.87
C LYS A 126 -21.00 -20.05 -22.40
N GLN A 127 -19.96 -19.52 -23.04
CA GLN A 127 -19.77 -19.63 -24.50
C GLN A 127 -19.52 -21.08 -24.95
N ALA A 128 -18.84 -21.87 -24.11
CA ALA A 128 -18.62 -23.30 -24.30
C ALA A 128 -19.86 -24.17 -23.98
N GLU A 129 -21.03 -23.56 -23.77
CA GLU A 129 -22.30 -24.25 -23.51
C GLU A 129 -22.21 -25.21 -22.30
N ALA A 130 -21.54 -24.79 -21.21
CA ALA A 130 -21.38 -25.59 -20.00
C ALA A 130 -22.72 -26.19 -19.52
N SER A 131 -22.75 -27.51 -19.31
CA SER A 131 -23.98 -28.25 -19.00
C SER A 131 -24.62 -27.88 -17.65
N ASP A 132 -23.82 -27.35 -16.72
CA ASP A 132 -24.27 -26.79 -15.44
C ASP A 132 -23.37 -25.61 -15.05
N LEU A 133 -23.79 -24.41 -15.45
CA LEU A 133 -23.05 -23.18 -15.18
C LEU A 133 -23.05 -22.80 -13.69
N ASP A 134 -24.09 -23.16 -12.94
CA ASP A 134 -24.16 -22.85 -11.50
C ASP A 134 -23.34 -23.84 -10.67
N GLY A 135 -23.28 -25.09 -11.12
CA GLY A 135 -22.28 -26.06 -10.68
C GLY A 135 -20.86 -25.57 -10.93
N PHE A 136 -20.56 -25.14 -12.15
CA PHE A 136 -19.24 -24.60 -12.52
C PHE A 136 -18.79 -23.43 -11.62
N LYS A 137 -19.69 -22.47 -11.32
CA LYS A 137 -19.41 -21.34 -10.43
C LYS A 137 -19.13 -21.74 -8.98
N LYS A 138 -19.55 -22.94 -8.56
CA LYS A 138 -19.40 -23.44 -7.20
C LYS A 138 -18.29 -24.47 -7.06
N ASN A 139 -17.96 -25.18 -8.14
CA ASN A 139 -16.86 -26.12 -8.18
C ASN A 139 -15.57 -25.42 -7.73
N THR A 140 -14.87 -26.02 -6.78
CA THR A 140 -13.75 -25.39 -6.07
C THR A 140 -12.67 -26.40 -5.69
N VAL A 141 -11.55 -25.91 -5.20
CA VAL A 141 -10.49 -26.69 -4.56
C VAL A 141 -10.46 -26.31 -3.09
N VAL A 142 -10.45 -27.30 -2.19
CA VAL A 142 -10.29 -27.06 -0.76
C VAL A 142 -8.82 -27.19 -0.41
N HIS A 143 -8.16 -26.05 -0.18
CA HIS A 143 -6.82 -26.02 0.39
C HIS A 143 -6.90 -26.28 1.88
N THR A 144 -6.25 -27.34 2.35
CA THR A 144 -6.14 -27.65 3.78
C THR A 144 -4.77 -27.22 4.28
N ALA A 145 -4.71 -26.76 5.53
CA ALA A 145 -3.44 -26.42 6.15
C ALA A 145 -2.54 -27.67 6.15
N GLY A 146 -1.28 -27.48 5.73
CA GLY A 146 -0.25 -28.50 5.86
C GLY A 146 0.10 -28.77 7.33
N GLU A 147 1.12 -29.60 7.54
CA GLU A 147 1.64 -29.86 8.88
C GLU A 147 2.09 -28.56 9.56
N ALA A 148 1.84 -28.48 10.87
CA ALA A 148 2.24 -27.32 11.66
C ALA A 148 3.77 -27.15 11.63
N ILE A 149 4.22 -25.95 11.27
CA ILE A 149 5.64 -25.60 11.28
C ILE A 149 5.97 -25.00 12.65
N GLU A 150 6.73 -25.72 13.46
CA GLU A 150 7.22 -25.23 14.76
C GLU A 150 8.65 -24.70 14.62
N LYS A 151 8.87 -23.43 14.97
CA LYS A 151 10.20 -22.79 14.91
C LYS A 151 10.38 -21.81 16.06
N THR A 152 11.54 -21.89 16.71
CA THR A 152 11.99 -20.90 17.70
C THR A 152 12.85 -19.84 17.00
N THR A 153 12.57 -18.58 17.27
CA THR A 153 13.29 -17.43 16.71
C THR A 153 13.23 -16.28 17.72
N ASP A 154 14.17 -15.34 17.63
CA ASP A 154 14.20 -14.17 18.53
C ASP A 154 13.10 -13.16 18.16
N VAL A 155 12.86 -12.97 16.85
CA VAL A 155 11.88 -12.00 16.32
C VAL A 155 11.00 -12.64 15.26
N VAL A 156 9.68 -12.47 15.42
CA VAL A 156 8.69 -12.76 14.38
C VAL A 156 8.15 -11.44 13.84
N VAL A 157 8.23 -11.27 12.52
CA VAL A 157 7.67 -10.11 11.80
C VAL A 157 6.45 -10.58 11.02
N VAL A 158 5.31 -9.92 11.23
CA VAL A 158 4.06 -10.21 10.51
C VAL A 158 3.82 -9.11 9.47
N GLY A 159 3.80 -9.49 8.20
CA GLY A 159 3.72 -8.63 7.03
C GLY A 159 5.10 -8.32 6.45
N ALA A 160 5.30 -8.63 5.17
CA ALA A 160 6.52 -8.35 4.40
C ALA A 160 6.40 -7.05 3.58
N GLY A 161 5.66 -6.06 4.08
CA GLY A 161 5.68 -4.69 3.55
C GLY A 161 6.96 -3.93 3.92
N GLY A 162 7.08 -2.68 3.47
CA GLY A 162 8.28 -1.87 3.71
C GLY A 162 8.69 -1.77 5.19
N ALA A 163 7.73 -1.59 6.10
CA ALA A 163 7.99 -1.54 7.54
C ALA A 163 8.45 -2.90 8.11
N GLY A 164 7.78 -3.98 7.71
CA GLY A 164 8.12 -5.33 8.17
C GLY A 164 9.49 -5.77 7.69
N MET A 165 9.79 -5.58 6.41
CA MET A 165 11.10 -5.92 5.85
C MET A 165 12.22 -5.05 6.42
N ALA A 166 12.00 -3.74 6.63
CA ALA A 166 12.98 -2.90 7.32
C ALA A 166 13.26 -3.38 8.76
N THR A 167 12.21 -3.78 9.48
CA THR A 167 12.33 -4.36 10.83
C THR A 167 13.09 -5.68 10.81
N ALA A 168 12.79 -6.55 9.85
CA ALA A 168 13.45 -7.84 9.71
C ALA A 168 14.95 -7.67 9.41
N VAL A 169 15.30 -6.80 8.46
CA VAL A 169 16.68 -6.49 8.09
C VAL A 169 17.46 -5.92 9.27
N GLN A 170 16.91 -4.90 9.96
CA GLN A 170 17.59 -4.29 11.09
C GLN A 170 17.75 -5.27 12.27
N SER A 171 16.75 -6.12 12.52
CA SER A 171 16.81 -7.14 13.56
C SER A 171 17.88 -8.19 13.26
N ALA A 172 17.96 -8.65 12.01
CA ALA A 172 18.99 -9.58 11.56
C ALA A 172 20.40 -8.97 11.63
N GLN A 173 20.56 -7.69 11.25
CA GLN A 173 21.83 -6.96 11.38
C GLN A 173 22.28 -6.82 12.84
N ASN A 174 21.34 -6.82 13.79
CA ASN A 174 21.63 -6.85 15.23
C ASN A 174 21.95 -8.25 15.75
N GLY A 175 22.01 -9.28 14.89
CA GLY A 175 22.37 -10.66 15.24
C GLY A 175 21.20 -11.54 15.66
N ASN A 176 19.95 -11.08 15.55
CA ASN A 176 18.77 -11.86 15.90
C ASN A 176 18.40 -12.84 14.78
N SER A 177 17.89 -14.01 15.15
CA SER A 177 17.16 -14.89 14.25
C SER A 177 15.77 -14.30 13.97
N VAL A 178 15.39 -14.21 12.69
CA VAL A 178 14.14 -13.58 12.27
C VAL A 178 13.31 -14.52 11.39
N VAL A 179 12.00 -14.59 11.65
CA VAL A 179 11.00 -15.17 10.76
C VAL A 179 10.07 -14.06 10.28
N VAL A 180 9.83 -13.98 8.98
CA VAL A 180 8.85 -13.08 8.37
C VAL A 180 7.69 -13.90 7.84
N LEU A 181 6.47 -13.51 8.19
CA LEU A 181 5.22 -14.11 7.72
C LEU A 181 4.53 -13.12 6.78
N GLU A 182 4.18 -13.57 5.57
CA GLU A 182 3.42 -12.80 4.59
C GLU A 182 2.24 -13.66 4.09
N VAL A 183 1.09 -13.02 3.91
CA VAL A 183 -0.16 -13.68 3.48
C VAL A 183 -0.40 -13.52 1.98
N ASN A 184 0.17 -12.49 1.37
CA ASN A 184 0.13 -12.27 -0.07
C ASN A 184 1.02 -13.27 -0.83
N SER A 185 0.71 -13.47 -2.10
CA SER A 185 1.53 -14.29 -3.02
C SER A 185 2.93 -13.71 -3.24
N GLU A 186 3.10 -12.40 -3.09
CA GLU A 186 4.38 -11.70 -3.12
C GLU A 186 4.54 -10.72 -1.95
N ILE A 187 5.80 -10.45 -1.60
CA ILE A 187 6.15 -9.45 -0.58
C ILE A 187 5.92 -8.02 -1.07
N GLY A 188 5.91 -7.05 -0.14
CA GLY A 188 5.89 -5.62 -0.44
C GLY A 188 4.57 -4.94 -0.09
N GLY A 189 3.43 -5.63 -0.17
CA GLY A 189 2.11 -5.04 0.13
C GLY A 189 1.90 -3.69 -0.56
N ASN A 190 1.28 -2.72 0.12
CA ASN A 190 1.11 -1.37 -0.45
C ASN A 190 2.43 -0.63 -0.76
N THR A 191 3.56 -1.06 -0.20
CA THR A 191 4.86 -0.45 -0.52
C THR A 191 5.24 -0.67 -1.97
N VAL A 192 4.90 -1.82 -2.57
CA VAL A 192 5.20 -2.09 -4.00
C VAL A 192 4.37 -1.25 -4.95
N ALA A 193 3.18 -0.81 -4.51
CA ALA A 193 2.28 0.05 -5.27
C ALA A 193 2.58 1.55 -5.07
N SER A 194 3.54 1.90 -4.22
CA SER A 194 3.86 3.31 -3.94
C SER A 194 4.56 3.96 -5.13
N GLY A 195 3.82 4.77 -5.90
CA GLY A 195 4.37 5.62 -6.96
C GLY A 195 4.86 6.99 -6.49
N GLY A 196 4.78 7.27 -5.19
CA GLY A 196 5.13 8.56 -4.58
C GLY A 196 6.61 8.70 -4.23
N GLN A 197 6.89 9.63 -3.31
CA GLN A 197 8.24 9.96 -2.85
C GLN A 197 8.44 9.61 -1.38
N PHE A 198 9.64 9.19 -1.01
CA PHE A 198 10.03 8.99 0.39
C PHE A 198 10.62 10.30 0.93
N GLN A 199 9.93 10.92 1.89
CA GLN A 199 10.39 12.17 2.48
C GLN A 199 11.60 11.94 3.39
N SER A 200 12.59 12.82 3.28
CA SER A 200 13.78 12.83 4.14
C SER A 200 14.08 14.26 4.56
N ALA A 201 14.47 14.47 5.81
CA ALA A 201 14.97 15.75 6.33
C ALA A 201 16.48 15.67 6.66
N GLN A 202 17.17 14.66 6.13
CA GLN A 202 18.59 14.45 6.40
C GLN A 202 19.42 15.47 5.63
N SER A 203 20.22 16.28 6.32
CA SER A 203 21.00 17.36 5.71
C SER A 203 21.97 16.87 4.63
N TYR A 204 22.44 15.62 4.66
CA TYR A 204 23.28 15.09 3.59
C TYR A 204 22.53 14.80 2.27
N LEU A 205 21.19 14.83 2.27
CA LEU A 205 20.33 14.63 1.09
C LEU A 205 19.57 15.89 0.67
N VAL A 206 19.28 16.81 1.58
CA VAL A 206 18.42 17.98 1.31
C VAL A 206 19.16 19.30 1.51
N TRP A 207 18.52 20.42 1.21
CA TRP A 207 19.09 21.75 1.38
C TRP A 207 19.48 21.96 2.84
N ASP A 208 20.72 22.43 3.05
CA ASP A 208 21.28 22.65 4.37
C ASP A 208 21.62 24.14 4.51
N PRO A 209 20.99 24.89 5.43
CA PRO A 209 21.30 26.29 5.62
C PRO A 209 22.76 26.54 6.04
N ALA A 210 23.46 25.54 6.59
CA ALA A 210 24.88 25.67 6.95
C ALA A 210 25.82 25.62 5.74
N ASP A 211 25.39 25.01 4.65
CA ASP A 211 26.12 24.93 3.38
C ASP A 211 25.11 24.90 2.21
N PRO A 212 24.48 26.05 1.90
CA PRO A 212 23.29 26.08 1.05
C PRO A 212 23.59 25.78 -0.42
N ASP A 213 24.83 25.98 -0.87
CA ASP A 213 25.26 25.71 -2.24
C ASP A 213 25.84 24.30 -2.43
N ALA A 214 25.86 23.47 -1.37
CA ALA A 214 26.31 22.10 -1.44
C ALA A 214 25.47 21.28 -2.44
N THR A 215 26.16 20.60 -3.36
CA THR A 215 25.54 19.66 -4.32
C THR A 215 25.64 18.20 -3.87
N THR A 216 26.44 17.94 -2.83
CA THR A 216 26.62 16.61 -2.22
C THR A 216 26.60 16.70 -0.70
N GLY A 217 26.45 15.55 -0.03
CA GLY A 217 26.59 15.41 1.41
C GLY A 217 27.21 14.06 1.77
N VAL A 218 27.78 13.93 2.98
CA VAL A 218 28.45 12.70 3.42
C VAL A 218 27.70 12.08 4.59
N TYR A 219 27.42 10.79 4.50
CA TYR A 219 26.86 10.00 5.59
C TYR A 219 27.61 8.68 5.71
N LYS A 220 28.14 8.39 6.91
CA LYS A 220 28.93 7.17 7.21
C LYS A 220 30.06 6.90 6.19
N GLY A 221 30.75 7.95 5.75
CA GLY A 221 31.87 7.86 4.81
C GLY A 221 31.46 7.67 3.34
N VAL A 222 30.16 7.69 3.03
CA VAL A 222 29.63 7.62 1.67
C VAL A 222 29.13 9.00 1.25
N THR A 223 29.50 9.42 0.05
CA THR A 223 29.03 10.67 -0.57
C THR A 223 27.73 10.42 -1.33
N TYR A 224 26.74 11.28 -1.10
CA TYR A 224 25.45 11.27 -1.77
C TYR A 224 25.25 12.59 -2.51
N ASN A 225 24.64 12.53 -3.69
CA ASN A 225 24.13 13.72 -4.35
C ASN A 225 22.93 14.24 -3.57
N LYS A 226 22.82 15.57 -3.49
CA LYS A 226 21.61 16.20 -2.94
C LYS A 226 20.42 15.93 -3.87
N VAL A 227 19.25 15.79 -3.27
CA VAL A 227 17.97 15.59 -3.96
C VAL A 227 17.46 16.96 -4.40
N HIS A 228 16.84 17.03 -5.58
CA HIS A 228 16.22 18.26 -6.09
C HIS A 228 14.70 18.24 -5.92
N ASN A 229 14.08 19.41 -6.01
CA ASN A 229 12.63 19.55 -5.93
C ASN A 229 11.89 18.80 -7.05
N ALA A 230 10.66 18.41 -6.77
CA ALA A 230 9.68 18.13 -7.81
C ALA A 230 8.98 19.42 -8.22
N THR A 231 8.43 19.45 -9.44
CA THR A 231 7.65 20.59 -9.92
C THR A 231 6.47 20.86 -8.99
N GLY A 232 6.33 22.11 -8.56
CA GLY A 232 5.24 22.58 -7.68
C GLY A 232 5.60 22.67 -6.20
N ASN A 233 6.75 22.15 -5.76
CA ASN A 233 7.19 22.24 -4.36
C ASN A 233 7.29 23.69 -3.88
N ILE A 234 7.91 24.58 -4.65
CA ILE A 234 8.08 26.00 -4.35
C ILE A 234 6.73 26.71 -4.20
N LYS A 235 5.72 26.32 -4.98
CA LYS A 235 4.34 26.83 -4.84
C LYS A 235 3.78 26.46 -3.48
N VAL A 236 3.89 25.18 -3.10
CA VAL A 236 3.42 24.68 -1.80
C VAL A 236 4.14 25.36 -0.64
N LEU A 237 5.46 25.58 -0.73
CA LEU A 237 6.21 26.29 0.30
C LEU A 237 5.72 27.75 0.47
N LYS A 238 5.43 28.43 -0.65
CA LYS A 238 4.85 29.79 -0.63
C LYS A 238 3.43 29.80 -0.05
N GLU A 239 2.63 28.76 -0.28
CA GLU A 239 1.30 28.62 0.33
C GLU A 239 1.41 28.43 1.85
N ILE A 240 2.38 27.63 2.33
CA ILE A 240 2.66 27.47 3.77
C ILE A 240 3.12 28.80 4.42
N LEU A 241 3.90 29.62 3.70
CA LEU A 241 4.26 30.96 4.16
C LEU A 241 3.05 31.90 4.33
N ASN A 242 1.97 31.66 3.58
CA ASN A 242 0.74 32.44 3.70
C ASN A 242 -0.23 31.86 4.72
N TRP A 243 0.08 30.73 5.34
CA TRP A 243 -0.80 30.08 6.31
C TRP A 243 -1.07 30.96 7.52
N ASN A 244 -2.33 30.98 7.95
CA ASN A 244 -2.83 31.72 9.09
C ASN A 244 -2.19 31.21 10.40
N GLU A 245 -1.53 32.10 11.13
CA GLU A 245 -0.84 31.79 12.39
C GLU A 245 -1.74 31.91 13.63
N ASN A 246 -3.05 32.04 13.44
CA ASN A 246 -4.04 31.92 14.50
C ASN A 246 -4.43 30.47 14.73
N GLU A 247 -4.94 30.19 15.93
CA GLU A 247 -5.53 28.89 16.25
C GLU A 247 -6.69 28.57 15.29
N PHE A 248 -6.86 27.27 15.01
CA PHE A 248 -7.85 26.76 14.08
C PHE A 248 -9.27 27.27 14.38
N ASP A 249 -9.87 27.96 13.42
CA ASP A 249 -11.25 28.41 13.47
C ASP A 249 -12.18 27.34 12.87
N SER A 250 -12.81 26.55 13.74
CA SER A 250 -13.76 25.53 13.33
C SER A 250 -14.97 26.08 12.57
N LYS A 251 -15.29 27.38 12.72
CA LYS A 251 -16.43 28.04 12.03
C LYS A 251 -16.08 28.50 10.62
N TYR A 252 -14.81 28.48 10.23
CA TYR A 252 -14.39 28.85 8.88
C TYR A 252 -15.12 28.03 7.82
N PHE A 253 -15.32 26.73 8.08
CA PHE A 253 -15.98 25.81 7.16
C PHE A 253 -17.51 25.86 7.19
N ASP A 254 -18.14 26.67 8.05
CA ASP A 254 -19.59 26.89 8.02
C ASP A 254 -20.03 27.60 6.73
N LYS A 255 -19.12 28.37 6.11
CA LYS A 255 -19.36 29.18 4.90
C LYS A 255 -18.46 28.80 3.73
N THR A 256 -17.47 27.94 3.97
CA THR A 256 -16.46 27.54 2.99
C THR A 256 -16.42 26.01 2.95
N PRO A 257 -16.84 25.36 1.86
CA PRO A 257 -16.79 23.91 1.77
C PRO A 257 -15.36 23.39 1.94
N PHE A 258 -15.19 22.37 2.78
CA PHE A 258 -13.92 21.65 2.86
C PHE A 258 -13.68 20.88 1.56
N VAL A 259 -12.51 21.07 0.95
CA VAL A 259 -12.07 20.33 -0.23
C VAL A 259 -10.75 19.65 0.10
N ALA A 260 -10.73 18.32 0.10
CA ALA A 260 -9.54 17.54 0.38
C ALA A 260 -8.41 17.87 -0.63
N GLY A 261 -7.24 18.25 -0.13
CA GLY A 261 -6.09 18.62 -0.95
C GLY A 261 -6.05 20.08 -1.41
N ASP A 262 -7.08 20.88 -1.13
CA ASP A 262 -7.07 22.33 -1.37
C ASP A 262 -6.32 23.05 -0.24
N ILE A 263 -5.00 23.12 -0.38
CA ILE A 263 -4.13 23.72 0.63
C ILE A 263 -4.37 25.23 0.79
N GLU A 264 -4.78 25.94 -0.26
CA GLU A 264 -5.00 27.40 -0.24
C GLU A 264 -6.19 27.74 0.67
N THR A 265 -7.34 27.12 0.43
CA THR A 265 -8.53 27.32 1.28
C THR A 265 -8.28 26.92 2.73
N LEU A 266 -7.60 25.79 2.95
CA LEU A 266 -7.30 25.29 4.29
C LEU A 266 -6.32 26.19 5.05
N SER A 267 -5.44 26.89 4.34
CA SER A 267 -4.45 27.78 4.94
C SER A 267 -5.07 28.94 5.73
N HIS A 268 -6.30 29.31 5.40
CA HIS A 268 -7.02 30.39 6.07
C HIS A 268 -7.64 29.99 7.41
N ALA A 269 -7.92 28.71 7.61
CA ALA A 269 -8.58 28.22 8.83
C ALA A 269 -7.66 28.23 10.05
N GLY A 270 -6.35 28.41 9.89
CA GLY A 270 -5.37 28.32 10.97
C GLY A 270 -4.91 26.88 11.21
N VAL A 271 -4.26 26.62 12.35
CA VAL A 271 -3.87 25.26 12.78
C VAL A 271 -4.23 25.00 14.23
N HIS A 272 -4.42 23.73 14.59
CA HIS A 272 -4.65 23.35 15.97
C HIS A 272 -3.52 23.89 16.87
N ALA A 273 -3.87 24.32 18.09
CA ALA A 273 -2.97 25.09 18.96
C ALA A 273 -1.60 24.44 19.16
N GLU A 274 -1.55 23.10 19.21
CA GLU A 274 -0.31 22.34 19.41
C GLU A 274 0.70 22.47 18.25
N TYR A 275 0.24 22.85 17.05
CA TYR A 275 1.09 23.00 15.85
C TYR A 275 1.44 24.45 15.53
N LEU A 276 0.96 25.43 16.32
CA LEU A 276 1.21 26.85 16.05
C LEU A 276 2.71 27.21 16.13
N SER A 277 3.44 26.63 17.09
CA SER A 277 4.90 26.83 17.17
C SER A 277 5.61 26.21 15.96
N THR A 278 5.24 24.97 15.60
CA THR A 278 5.76 24.27 14.43
C THR A 278 5.55 25.08 13.16
N LEU A 279 4.36 25.66 12.96
CA LEU A 279 4.06 26.50 11.80
C LEU A 279 4.98 27.74 11.76
N LYS A 280 5.14 28.44 12.88
CA LYS A 280 5.99 29.65 12.93
C LYS A 280 7.46 29.37 12.65
N GLU A 281 7.98 28.29 13.22
CA GLU A 281 9.35 27.83 12.95
C GLU A 281 9.49 27.41 11.48
N LEU A 282 8.57 26.60 10.97
CA LEU A 282 8.55 26.18 9.57
C LEU A 282 8.54 27.36 8.61
N LYS A 283 7.73 28.38 8.87
CA LYS A 283 7.69 29.59 8.03
C LYS A 283 9.03 30.30 8.02
N SER A 284 9.72 30.36 9.15
CA SER A 284 11.07 30.94 9.24
C SER A 284 12.10 30.13 8.43
N GLU A 285 12.04 28.80 8.51
CA GLU A 285 12.88 27.89 7.72
C GLU A 285 12.62 28.03 6.21
N ILE A 286 11.34 28.05 5.81
CA ILE A 286 10.94 28.24 4.40
C ILE A 286 11.41 29.60 3.89
N GLN A 287 11.28 30.66 4.69
CA GLN A 287 11.73 31.99 4.28
C GLN A 287 13.24 32.01 4.03
N ALA A 288 14.04 31.38 4.91
CA ALA A 288 15.48 31.26 4.72
C ALA A 288 15.81 30.50 3.43
N TYR A 289 15.10 29.41 3.16
CA TYR A 289 15.26 28.64 1.94
C TYR A 289 14.90 29.43 0.67
N LEU A 290 13.75 30.12 0.67
CA LEU A 290 13.31 30.90 -0.49
C LEU A 290 14.22 32.10 -0.76
N ASN A 291 14.85 32.69 0.27
CA ASN A 291 15.87 33.71 0.08
C ASN A 291 17.08 33.19 -0.73
N TRP A 292 17.39 31.90 -0.61
CA TRP A 292 18.44 31.23 -1.38
C TRP A 292 17.94 30.71 -2.75
N ALA A 293 16.74 30.14 -2.80
CA ALA A 293 16.20 29.49 -4.00
C ALA A 293 15.64 30.48 -5.03
N GLN A 294 14.95 31.54 -4.60
CA GLN A 294 14.24 32.45 -5.51
C GLN A 294 15.17 33.17 -6.50
N PRO A 295 16.36 33.69 -6.13
CA PRO A 295 17.27 34.29 -7.10
C PRO A 295 17.72 33.34 -8.21
N GLN A 296 17.85 32.03 -7.91
CA GLN A 296 18.21 31.03 -8.91
C GLN A 296 17.05 30.76 -9.88
N LEU A 297 15.82 30.68 -9.36
CA LEU A 297 14.61 30.56 -10.17
C LEU A 297 14.42 31.77 -11.08
N ASP A 298 14.63 32.98 -10.54
CA ASP A 298 14.53 34.23 -11.31
C ASP A 298 15.61 34.33 -12.40
N ALA A 299 16.77 33.70 -12.19
CA ALA A 299 17.82 33.54 -13.19
C ALA A 299 17.51 32.46 -14.25
N GLY A 300 16.35 31.81 -14.17
CA GLY A 300 15.87 30.84 -15.16
C GLY A 300 16.22 29.39 -14.87
N LYS A 301 16.78 29.08 -13.69
CA LYS A 301 17.03 27.69 -13.28
C LYS A 301 15.71 26.96 -13.07
N ALA A 302 15.59 25.73 -13.58
CA ALA A 302 14.36 24.96 -13.40
C ALA A 302 14.21 24.53 -11.95
N GLU A 303 12.98 24.46 -11.45
CA GLU A 303 12.69 24.03 -10.08
C GLU A 303 13.29 22.64 -9.78
N GLY A 304 13.25 21.74 -10.76
CA GLY A 304 13.84 20.39 -10.67
C GLY A 304 15.37 20.36 -10.58
N GLU A 305 16.04 21.51 -10.67
CA GLU A 305 17.48 21.67 -10.48
C GLU A 305 17.82 22.37 -9.14
N ILE A 306 16.81 22.79 -8.38
CA ILE A 306 16.99 23.41 -7.07
C ILE A 306 16.99 22.30 -6.01
N THR A 307 18.00 22.31 -5.13
CA THR A 307 18.08 21.39 -3.99
C THR A 307 16.81 21.45 -3.15
N LEU A 308 16.27 20.27 -2.84
CA LEU A 308 15.02 20.06 -2.12
C LEU A 308 15.06 20.70 -0.74
N PHE A 309 14.03 21.47 -0.39
CA PHE A 309 13.78 21.87 0.99
C PHE A 309 13.02 20.77 1.72
N SER A 310 13.55 20.33 2.86
CA SER A 310 12.83 19.44 3.76
C SER A 310 13.39 19.55 5.16
N THR A 311 12.51 19.73 6.15
CA THR A 311 12.87 19.87 7.56
C THR A 311 11.96 18.99 8.42
N PRO A 312 12.35 18.66 9.66
CA PRO A 312 11.46 17.97 10.59
C PRO A 312 10.14 18.72 10.79
N ASN A 313 10.18 20.07 10.86
CA ASN A 313 8.98 20.89 10.99
C ASN A 313 8.07 20.80 9.76
N LEU A 314 8.62 20.74 8.54
CA LEU A 314 7.83 20.48 7.33
C LEU A 314 7.14 19.11 7.42
N HIS A 315 7.85 18.09 7.88
CA HIS A 315 7.30 16.74 7.99
C HIS A 315 6.17 16.64 9.04
N ILE A 316 6.35 17.28 10.20
CA ILE A 316 5.31 17.37 11.24
C ILE A 316 4.08 18.09 10.69
N PHE A 317 4.28 19.23 10.03
CA PHE A 317 3.20 20.01 9.45
C PHE A 317 2.43 19.26 8.34
N GLN A 318 3.14 18.57 7.45
CA GLN A 318 2.54 17.72 6.43
C GLN A 318 1.75 16.55 7.02
N THR A 319 2.20 15.98 8.13
CA THR A 319 1.49 14.91 8.84
C THR A 319 0.20 15.45 9.46
N TYR A 320 0.26 16.61 10.11
CA TYR A 320 -0.93 17.33 10.59
C TYR A 320 -1.93 17.59 9.45
N TYR A 321 -1.46 18.17 8.34
CA TYR A 321 -2.30 18.45 7.17
C TYR A 321 -2.87 17.17 6.54
N GLY A 322 -2.06 16.12 6.43
CA GLY A 322 -2.47 14.83 5.88
C GLY A 322 -3.56 14.15 6.72
N GLY A 323 -3.55 14.37 8.04
CA GLY A 323 -4.60 13.89 8.95
C GLY A 323 -5.90 14.71 8.93
N LEU A 324 -5.91 15.89 8.30
CA LEU A 324 -7.13 16.66 8.06
C LEU A 324 -7.87 16.22 6.78
N ARG A 325 -7.30 15.30 5.98
CA ARG A 325 -7.88 14.80 4.74
C ARG A 325 -9.03 13.81 4.96
#